data_AF-A0A1E3UBQ1-F1
#
_entry.id   AF-A0A1E3UBQ1-F1
#
_cell.length_a   1.000
_cell.length_b   1.000
_cell.length_c   1.000
_cell.angle_alpha   90.00
_cell.angle_beta   90.00
_cell.angle_gamma   90.00
#
_symmetry.space_group_name_H-M   'P 1'
#
loop_
_entity.id
_entity.type
_entity.pdbx_description
1 polymer ?
#
loop_
_entity_poly.entity_id
_entity_poly.type
_entity_poly.pdbx_seq_one_letter_code
_entity_poly.pdbx_strand_id
1 'polypeptide(L)'
;MEKTKKLSVNTALCDMTEITEERLSQYSAIAINAAAVIQSEKSAFLISKYPVEINTACVIKVPDGINLIIKNGSIEMNEKAFAAEHSFLFVSGSLFIHPAAGKALESYEKIMVNGSLIYPEGLSDAVSKIQVNGTQKSYPDNAICLLKDVDVDKYFILRARQDTPYFINGMVKLLDASLDLAALIQKNVTFLCKKAMVMECLFEQSLSLFDEHTEIQIIPDECRILPDNTELDSGTVSLFGKKLYKNGDLTLTDQSMEALPKLEYLKVTGTLYIPEKYSSNLSEFPVEYGSIFVIKGTMISDRSNIRIDKQLLEQTPGGLHVVDCAVAEISEDVPPELIRSRLRLEDIAVVRCSPEIRNSVELVSADVALFEDYKDEEVQEDDDTSFVNAASYKF
;
A
#
# COMPACT_ATOMS: atom_id res chain seq x y z
N MET A 1 1.45 -17.80 -46.08
CA MET A 1 2.27 -17.58 -44.88
C MET A 1 1.31 -17.17 -43.79
N GLU A 2 1.11 -18.02 -42.78
CA GLU A 2 0.36 -17.62 -41.58
C GLU A 2 1.08 -16.42 -40.97
N LYS A 3 0.35 -15.33 -40.73
CA LYS A 3 0.90 -14.16 -40.02
C LYS A 3 1.21 -14.62 -38.60
N THR A 4 2.49 -14.58 -38.22
CA THR A 4 2.89 -14.76 -36.83
C THR A 4 2.45 -13.53 -36.04
N LYS A 5 1.59 -13.74 -35.04
CA LYS A 5 1.07 -12.67 -34.19
C LYS A 5 2.19 -12.02 -33.36
N LYS A 6 1.95 -10.80 -32.87
CA LYS A 6 2.77 -10.20 -31.81
C LYS A 6 2.43 -10.82 -30.46
N LEU A 7 3.39 -10.87 -29.54
CA LEU A 7 3.15 -11.23 -28.14
C LEU A 7 3.40 -10.02 -27.25
N SER A 8 2.41 -9.65 -26.43
CA SER A 8 2.57 -8.64 -25.39
C SER A 8 2.42 -9.31 -24.02
N VAL A 9 3.49 -9.34 -23.23
CA VAL A 9 3.52 -9.91 -21.88
C VAL A 9 3.56 -8.77 -20.86
N ASN A 10 2.52 -8.65 -20.04
CA ASN A 10 2.49 -7.77 -18.88
C ASN A 10 2.52 -8.63 -17.62
N THR A 11 3.60 -8.53 -16.84
CA THR A 11 3.77 -9.37 -15.65
C THR A 11 4.59 -8.71 -14.55
N ALA A 12 4.48 -9.12 -13.30
CA ALA A 12 5.39 -8.58 -12.28
C ALA A 12 6.81 -9.17 -12.46
N LEU A 13 6.91 -10.46 -12.82
CA LEU A 13 8.19 -11.14 -12.99
C LEU A 13 8.18 -12.00 -14.26
N CYS A 14 9.15 -11.76 -15.14
CA CYS A 14 9.35 -12.54 -16.35
C CYS A 14 10.63 -13.38 -16.26
N ASP A 15 10.50 -14.70 -16.26
CA ASP A 15 11.62 -15.64 -16.33
C ASP A 15 11.92 -16.02 -17.78
N MET A 16 13.12 -15.67 -18.24
CA MET A 16 13.60 -15.95 -19.60
C MET A 16 14.76 -16.93 -19.64
N THR A 17 15.14 -17.60 -18.53
CA THR A 17 16.35 -18.43 -18.50
C THR A 17 16.27 -19.67 -19.40
N GLU A 18 15.06 -20.17 -19.66
CA GLU A 18 14.79 -21.35 -20.49
C GLU A 18 14.26 -21.01 -21.89
N ILE A 19 14.30 -19.74 -22.29
CA ILE A 19 13.78 -19.32 -23.59
C ILE A 19 14.53 -20.01 -24.75
N THR A 20 13.77 -20.48 -25.74
CA THR A 20 14.31 -21.18 -26.90
C THR A 20 14.02 -20.44 -28.21
N GLU A 21 14.78 -20.79 -29.25
CA GLU A 21 14.65 -20.19 -30.58
C GLU A 21 13.27 -20.50 -31.19
N GLU A 22 12.77 -21.71 -30.96
CA GLU A 22 11.47 -22.17 -31.42
C GLU A 22 10.34 -21.33 -30.80
N ARG A 23 10.44 -21.00 -29.51
CA ARG A 23 9.48 -20.13 -28.80
C ARG A 23 9.49 -18.71 -29.35
N LEU A 24 10.68 -18.14 -29.60
CA LEU A 24 10.82 -16.80 -30.15
C LEU A 24 10.31 -16.69 -31.59
N SER A 25 10.57 -17.70 -32.42
CA SER A 25 10.18 -17.74 -33.84
C SER A 25 8.67 -17.83 -34.10
N GLN A 26 7.87 -18.17 -33.08
CA GLN A 26 6.41 -18.25 -33.18
C GLN A 26 5.75 -16.87 -33.28
N TYR A 27 6.46 -15.81 -32.90
CA TYR A 27 5.93 -14.46 -32.84
C TYR A 27 6.69 -13.54 -33.80
N SER A 28 5.99 -12.57 -34.39
CA SER A 28 6.62 -11.56 -35.26
C SER A 28 7.37 -10.49 -34.46
N ALA A 29 6.92 -10.20 -33.25
CA ALA A 29 7.58 -9.35 -32.26
C ALA A 29 7.09 -9.72 -30.84
N ILE A 30 7.92 -9.46 -29.84
CA ILE A 30 7.58 -9.68 -28.43
C ILE A 30 7.84 -8.39 -27.65
N ALA A 31 6.82 -7.89 -26.95
CA ALA A 31 6.93 -6.79 -26.01
C ALA A 31 6.74 -7.32 -24.59
N ILE A 32 7.70 -7.08 -23.72
CA ILE A 32 7.67 -7.49 -22.31
C ILE A 32 7.63 -6.24 -21.44
N ASN A 33 6.51 -6.02 -20.76
CA ASN A 33 6.40 -5.04 -19.70
C ASN A 33 6.41 -5.77 -18.35
N ALA A 34 7.53 -5.70 -17.63
CA ALA A 34 7.65 -6.40 -16.36
C ALA A 34 8.35 -5.60 -15.26
N ALA A 35 7.95 -5.78 -14.00
CA ALA A 35 8.68 -5.13 -12.90
C ALA A 35 10.11 -5.68 -12.77
N ALA A 36 10.31 -6.99 -12.97
CA ALA A 36 11.63 -7.61 -13.09
C ALA A 36 11.69 -8.67 -14.19
N VAL A 37 12.85 -8.81 -14.83
CA VAL A 37 13.15 -9.84 -15.84
C VAL A 37 14.39 -10.63 -15.45
N ILE A 38 14.30 -11.95 -15.46
CA ILE A 38 15.41 -12.87 -15.15
C ILE A 38 15.99 -13.42 -16.44
N GLN A 39 17.31 -13.28 -16.61
CA GLN A 39 18.02 -13.63 -17.83
C GLN A 39 19.32 -14.36 -17.49
N SER A 40 19.64 -15.39 -18.29
CA SER A 40 20.99 -15.94 -18.32
C SER A 40 21.79 -15.32 -19.46
N GLU A 41 23.11 -15.56 -19.49
CA GLU A 41 23.93 -15.07 -20.61
C GLU A 41 23.44 -15.66 -21.94
N LYS A 42 23.11 -16.95 -21.96
CA LYS A 42 22.55 -17.62 -23.14
C LYS A 42 21.23 -17.00 -23.57
N SER A 43 20.30 -16.74 -22.65
CA SER A 43 19.02 -16.15 -23.01
C SER A 43 19.15 -14.71 -23.49
N ALA A 44 19.96 -13.88 -22.84
CA ALA A 44 20.23 -12.51 -23.28
C ALA A 44 20.83 -12.46 -24.70
N PHE A 45 21.78 -13.35 -24.99
CA PHE A 45 22.34 -13.47 -26.34
C PHE A 45 21.29 -13.91 -27.37
N LEU A 46 20.44 -14.87 -27.04
CA LEU A 46 19.39 -15.34 -27.93
C LEU A 46 18.36 -14.23 -28.23
N ILE A 47 17.88 -13.55 -27.18
CA ILE A 47 16.91 -12.44 -27.28
C ILE A 47 17.45 -11.33 -28.18
N SER A 48 18.75 -11.02 -28.12
CA SER A 48 19.37 -9.96 -28.94
C SER A 48 19.27 -10.19 -30.46
N LYS A 49 18.94 -11.41 -30.90
CA LYS A 49 18.78 -11.78 -32.31
C LYS A 49 17.34 -11.68 -32.83
N TYR A 50 16.37 -11.43 -31.94
CA TYR A 50 14.95 -11.40 -32.24
C TYR A 50 14.35 -10.02 -31.92
N PRO A 51 13.22 -9.65 -32.55
CA PRO A 51 12.51 -8.40 -32.26
C PRO A 51 11.79 -8.49 -30.90
N VAL A 52 12.56 -8.39 -29.82
CA VAL A 52 12.09 -8.40 -28.43
C VAL A 52 12.38 -7.06 -27.78
N GLU A 53 11.34 -6.38 -27.32
CA GLU A 53 11.43 -5.16 -26.53
C GLU A 53 11.14 -5.48 -25.07
N ILE A 54 12.05 -5.08 -24.18
CA ILE A 54 11.92 -5.30 -22.74
C ILE A 54 11.84 -3.95 -22.05
N ASN A 55 10.66 -3.63 -21.54
CA ASN A 55 10.41 -2.53 -20.64
C ASN A 55 10.37 -3.07 -19.20
N THR A 56 11.44 -2.86 -18.44
CA THR A 56 11.52 -3.34 -17.07
C THR A 56 12.25 -2.40 -16.14
N ALA A 57 11.84 -2.39 -14.87
CA ALA A 57 12.55 -1.66 -13.83
C ALA A 57 13.83 -2.38 -13.37
N CYS A 58 13.93 -3.71 -13.53
CA CYS A 58 15.07 -4.48 -13.06
C CYS A 58 15.37 -5.71 -13.94
N VAL A 59 16.64 -5.85 -14.35
CA VAL A 59 17.15 -7.07 -15.00
C VAL A 59 18.03 -7.85 -14.02
N ILE A 60 17.67 -9.11 -13.78
CA ILE A 60 18.36 -10.03 -12.89
C ILE A 60 19.16 -11.01 -13.74
N LYS A 61 20.47 -10.84 -13.77
CA LYS A 61 21.38 -11.78 -14.44
C LYS A 61 21.68 -12.97 -13.54
N VAL A 62 21.47 -14.16 -14.06
CA VAL A 62 21.73 -15.42 -13.37
C VAL A 62 22.61 -16.35 -14.21
N PRO A 63 23.45 -17.21 -13.60
CA PRO A 63 24.19 -18.24 -14.30
C PRO A 63 23.30 -19.20 -15.11
N ASP A 64 23.83 -19.77 -16.19
CA ASP A 64 23.16 -20.82 -16.95
C ASP A 64 22.98 -22.09 -16.10
N GLY A 65 21.82 -22.72 -16.19
CA GLY A 65 21.53 -23.98 -15.48
C GLY A 65 21.23 -23.82 -13.98
N ILE A 66 21.10 -22.58 -13.49
CA ILE A 66 20.75 -22.31 -12.09
C ILE A 66 19.32 -22.78 -11.78
N ASN A 67 19.12 -23.39 -10.62
CA ASN A 67 17.80 -23.73 -10.10
C ASN A 67 17.15 -22.47 -9.51
N LEU A 68 16.30 -21.83 -10.30
CA LEU A 68 15.61 -20.61 -9.92
C LEU A 68 14.39 -20.91 -9.03
N ILE A 69 14.41 -20.38 -7.81
CA ILE A 69 13.33 -20.49 -6.83
C ILE A 69 12.70 -19.12 -6.67
N ILE A 70 11.47 -18.96 -7.17
CA ILE A 70 10.71 -17.73 -7.06
C ILE A 70 9.69 -17.88 -5.93
N LYS A 71 9.67 -16.93 -5.00
CA LYS A 71 8.71 -16.86 -3.92
C LYS A 71 8.09 -15.46 -3.83
N ASN A 72 6.76 -15.40 -3.85
CA ASN A 72 6.02 -14.15 -3.71
C ASN A 72 5.36 -14.09 -2.33
N GLY A 73 5.28 -12.89 -1.76
CA GLY A 73 4.65 -12.65 -0.46
C GLY A 73 5.63 -12.72 0.72
N SER A 74 5.13 -13.17 1.88
CA SER A 74 5.93 -13.27 3.11
C SER A 74 6.50 -14.67 3.29
N ILE A 75 7.82 -14.77 3.28
CA ILE A 75 8.57 -16.02 3.31
C ILE A 75 9.44 -16.07 4.55
N GLU A 76 9.47 -17.22 5.21
CA GLU A 76 10.36 -17.46 6.34
C GLU A 76 11.46 -18.45 5.95
N MET A 77 12.68 -18.15 6.38
CA MET A 77 13.84 -19.03 6.24
C MET A 77 14.30 -19.46 7.62
N ASN A 78 14.23 -20.77 7.87
CA ASN A 78 14.69 -21.41 9.09
C ASN A 78 15.81 -22.41 8.77
N GLU A 79 16.27 -23.14 9.79
CA GLU A 79 17.36 -24.12 9.68
C GLU A 79 17.07 -25.30 8.74
N LYS A 80 15.83 -25.46 8.26
CA LYS A 80 15.41 -26.53 7.34
C LYS A 80 15.27 -26.07 5.90
N ALA A 81 15.44 -24.78 5.63
CA ALA A 81 15.20 -24.17 4.33
C ALA A 81 16.38 -24.33 3.34
N PHE A 82 17.01 -25.50 3.34
CA PHE A 82 18.12 -25.83 2.44
C PHE A 82 17.68 -25.85 0.98
N ALA A 83 18.52 -25.30 0.12
CA ALA A 83 18.36 -25.34 -1.31
C ALA A 83 19.08 -26.57 -1.92
N ALA A 84 18.74 -26.87 -3.18
CA ALA A 84 19.58 -27.74 -3.99
C ALA A 84 20.88 -27.00 -4.39
N GLU A 85 21.88 -27.74 -4.87
CA GLU A 85 23.07 -27.12 -5.45
C GLU A 85 22.69 -26.19 -6.60
N HIS A 86 23.46 -25.10 -6.75
CA HIS A 86 23.23 -24.06 -7.77
C HIS A 86 21.82 -23.46 -7.71
N SER A 87 21.35 -23.08 -6.52
CA SER A 87 20.05 -22.44 -6.36
C SER A 87 20.14 -20.91 -6.22
N PHE A 88 19.27 -20.21 -6.96
CA PHE A 88 18.99 -18.78 -6.80
C PHE A 88 17.62 -18.58 -6.18
N LEU A 89 17.54 -17.87 -5.06
CA LEU A 89 16.27 -17.49 -4.45
C LEU A 89 15.91 -16.05 -4.81
N PHE A 90 14.79 -15.89 -5.51
CA PHE A 90 14.14 -14.60 -5.71
C PHE A 90 12.92 -14.47 -4.82
N VAL A 91 12.90 -13.46 -3.94
CA VAL A 91 11.72 -13.14 -3.11
C VAL A 91 11.12 -11.81 -3.56
N SER A 92 9.89 -11.83 -4.05
CA SER A 92 9.09 -10.62 -4.29
C SER A 92 8.13 -10.42 -3.13
N GLY A 93 8.53 -9.62 -2.14
CA GLY A 93 7.80 -9.42 -0.89
C GLY A 93 8.74 -9.35 0.32
N SER A 94 8.42 -10.09 1.37
CA SER A 94 9.19 -10.07 2.63
C SER A 94 9.92 -11.39 2.85
N LEU A 95 11.20 -11.32 3.18
CA LEU A 95 11.99 -12.46 3.67
C LEU A 95 12.32 -12.26 5.15
N PHE A 96 11.89 -13.19 5.99
CA PHE A 96 12.23 -13.25 7.41
C PHE A 96 13.19 -14.41 7.68
N ILE A 97 14.37 -14.10 8.20
CA ILE A 97 15.42 -15.07 8.50
C ILE A 97 15.41 -15.33 10.01
N HIS A 98 15.38 -16.60 10.41
CA HIS A 98 15.50 -17.03 11.81
C HIS A 98 16.99 -17.17 12.22
N PRO A 99 17.35 -17.07 13.52
CA PRO A 99 18.75 -17.12 13.97
C PRO A 99 19.50 -18.40 13.56
N ALA A 100 18.81 -19.53 13.49
CA ALA A 100 19.40 -20.82 13.13
C ALA A 100 19.54 -21.04 11.60
N ALA A 101 19.15 -20.08 10.76
CA ALA A 101 19.10 -20.24 9.30
C ALA A 101 20.46 -20.11 8.59
N GLY A 102 21.56 -19.83 9.29
CA GLY A 102 22.88 -19.56 8.68
C GLY A 102 23.31 -20.60 7.64
N LYS A 103 23.23 -21.90 7.96
CA LYS A 103 23.59 -22.97 7.01
C LYS A 103 22.63 -23.07 5.82
N ALA A 104 21.35 -22.76 6.01
CA ALA A 104 20.37 -22.73 4.94
C ALA A 104 20.68 -21.57 3.97
N LEU A 105 21.06 -20.39 4.49
CA LEU A 105 21.49 -19.26 3.68
C LEU A 105 22.70 -19.60 2.80
N GLU A 106 23.69 -20.28 3.37
CA GLU A 106 24.91 -20.70 2.65
C GLU A 106 24.64 -21.71 1.52
N SER A 107 23.51 -22.42 1.55
CA SER A 107 23.14 -23.37 0.48
C SER A 107 22.65 -22.69 -0.80
N TYR A 108 22.30 -21.40 -0.74
CA TYR A 108 21.94 -20.62 -1.93
C TYR A 108 23.19 -19.97 -2.51
N GLU A 109 23.36 -20.08 -3.83
CA GLU A 109 24.45 -19.39 -4.54
C GLU A 109 24.24 -17.88 -4.53
N LYS A 110 22.97 -17.46 -4.63
CA LYS A 110 22.57 -16.06 -4.52
C LYS A 110 21.12 -15.94 -4.05
N ILE A 111 20.86 -14.90 -3.26
CA ILE A 111 19.52 -14.53 -2.81
C ILE A 111 19.29 -13.07 -3.20
N MET A 112 18.11 -12.80 -3.76
CA MET A 112 17.65 -11.45 -4.04
C MET A 112 16.25 -11.25 -3.47
N VAL A 113 16.07 -10.15 -2.73
CA VAL A 113 14.81 -9.77 -2.10
C VAL A 113 14.36 -8.43 -2.70
N ASN A 114 13.24 -8.45 -3.41
CA ASN A 114 12.55 -7.25 -3.86
C ASN A 114 11.40 -6.95 -2.88
N GLY A 115 11.63 -6.08 -1.92
CA GLY A 115 10.69 -5.75 -0.84
C GLY A 115 11.40 -5.55 0.50
N SER A 116 11.21 -6.44 1.48
CA SER A 116 11.77 -6.27 2.83
C SER A 116 12.53 -7.49 3.34
N LEU A 117 13.70 -7.26 3.92
CA LEU A 117 14.50 -8.28 4.59
C LEU A 117 14.55 -8.01 6.10
N ILE A 118 14.16 -9.02 6.90
CA ILE A 118 14.28 -8.99 8.36
C ILE A 118 15.17 -10.15 8.78
N TYR A 119 16.23 -9.88 9.53
CA TYR A 119 17.26 -10.88 9.85
C TYR A 119 17.89 -10.66 11.24
N PRO A 120 18.46 -11.70 11.86
CA PRO A 120 19.08 -11.59 13.17
C PRO A 120 20.48 -10.99 13.04
N GLU A 121 20.88 -10.16 14.02
CA GLU A 121 22.16 -9.45 14.02
C GLU A 121 23.37 -10.38 13.86
N GLY A 122 23.34 -11.57 14.46
CA GLY A 122 24.40 -12.57 14.35
C GLY A 122 24.60 -13.13 12.94
N LEU A 123 23.67 -12.90 12.00
CA LEU A 123 23.78 -13.31 10.60
C LEU A 123 24.13 -12.16 9.65
N SER A 124 24.52 -10.98 10.15
CA SER A 124 24.82 -9.80 9.33
C SER A 124 25.83 -10.08 8.21
N ASP A 125 26.91 -10.82 8.50
CA ASP A 125 27.92 -11.17 7.51
C ASP A 125 27.38 -12.08 6.39
N ALA A 126 26.55 -13.07 6.76
CA ALA A 126 25.91 -13.95 5.78
C ALA A 126 24.90 -13.18 4.91
N VAL A 127 24.17 -12.26 5.54
CA VAL A 127 23.15 -11.42 4.89
C VAL A 127 23.77 -10.37 3.96
N SER A 128 25.02 -9.95 4.17
CA SER A 128 25.72 -9.00 3.29
C SER A 128 25.81 -9.45 1.83
N LYS A 129 25.67 -10.76 1.57
CA LYS A 129 25.66 -11.36 0.22
C LYS A 129 24.27 -11.35 -0.45
N ILE A 130 23.23 -10.99 0.29
CA ILE A 130 21.85 -10.90 -0.20
C ILE A 130 21.65 -9.54 -0.86
N GLN A 131 21.17 -9.55 -2.10
CA GLN A 131 20.81 -8.32 -2.80
C GLN A 131 19.40 -7.89 -2.39
N VAL A 132 19.25 -6.78 -1.68
CA VAL A 132 17.94 -6.25 -1.26
C VAL A 132 17.59 -5.01 -2.06
N ASN A 133 16.47 -5.06 -2.77
CA ASN A 133 15.82 -3.89 -3.36
C ASN A 133 14.61 -3.52 -2.50
N GLY A 134 14.82 -2.61 -1.54
CA GLY A 134 13.80 -2.15 -0.62
C GLY A 134 14.35 -1.93 0.79
N THR A 135 13.68 -2.47 1.81
CA THR A 135 14.06 -2.23 3.22
C THR A 135 14.78 -3.41 3.84
N GLN A 136 15.73 -3.12 4.72
CA GLN A 136 16.46 -4.12 5.49
C GLN A 136 16.42 -3.72 6.98
N LYS A 137 16.10 -4.68 7.86
CA LYS A 137 16.06 -4.49 9.31
C LYS A 137 16.71 -5.67 10.02
N SER A 138 17.61 -5.39 10.95
CA SER A 138 18.14 -6.39 11.87
C SER A 138 17.31 -6.47 13.16
N TYR A 139 17.42 -7.60 13.87
CA TYR A 139 16.87 -7.75 15.22
C TYR A 139 17.83 -8.56 16.11
N PRO A 140 17.83 -8.37 17.44
CA PRO A 140 18.70 -9.12 18.34
C PRO A 140 18.42 -10.63 18.30
N ASP A 141 19.46 -11.46 18.30
CA ASP A 141 19.33 -12.92 18.14
C ASP A 141 18.44 -13.61 19.19
N ASN A 142 18.36 -13.02 20.39
CA ASN A 142 17.53 -13.51 21.50
C ASN A 142 16.10 -12.94 21.51
N ALA A 143 15.74 -12.07 20.57
CA ALA A 143 14.44 -11.42 20.54
C ALA A 143 13.32 -12.36 20.08
N ILE A 144 12.13 -12.18 20.68
CA ILE A 144 10.90 -12.79 20.14
C ILE A 144 10.36 -11.88 19.05
N CYS A 145 10.25 -12.41 17.83
CA CYS A 145 9.75 -11.66 16.68
C CYS A 145 8.22 -11.75 16.57
N LEU A 146 7.57 -10.59 16.49
CA LEU A 146 6.15 -10.42 16.23
C LEU A 146 6.00 -9.54 14.97
N LEU A 147 5.72 -10.17 13.83
CA LEU A 147 5.77 -9.49 12.53
C LEU A 147 4.50 -8.67 12.19
N LYS A 148 3.59 -8.50 13.15
CA LYS A 148 2.30 -7.80 13.01
C LYS A 148 2.10 -6.84 14.18
N ASP A 149 1.02 -6.07 14.13
CA ASP A 149 0.55 -5.28 15.27
C ASP A 149 0.35 -6.15 16.52
N VAL A 150 0.60 -5.57 17.67
CA VAL A 150 0.49 -6.23 18.97
C VAL A 150 -0.38 -5.38 19.89
N ASP A 151 -1.56 -5.88 20.19
CA ASP A 151 -2.37 -5.40 21.30
C ASP A 151 -1.85 -6.05 22.59
N VAL A 152 -1.28 -5.23 23.47
CA VAL A 152 -0.82 -5.71 24.77
C VAL A 152 -2.03 -5.80 25.68
N ASP A 153 -2.43 -7.04 25.96
CA ASP A 153 -3.46 -7.35 26.93
C ASP A 153 -2.86 -7.93 28.21
N LYS A 154 -3.71 -8.15 29.22
CA LYS A 154 -3.31 -8.80 30.47
C LYS A 154 -2.64 -10.17 30.26
N TYR A 155 -2.98 -10.89 29.20
CA TYR A 155 -2.40 -12.21 28.93
C TYR A 155 -1.00 -12.11 28.33
N PHE A 156 -0.73 -11.09 27.51
CA PHE A 156 0.59 -10.71 27.05
C PHE A 156 1.51 -10.50 28.24
N ILE A 157 1.09 -9.70 29.22
CA ILE A 157 1.87 -9.42 30.42
C ILE A 157 2.22 -10.71 31.17
N LEU A 158 1.25 -11.61 31.36
CA LEU A 158 1.47 -12.89 32.04
C LEU A 158 2.46 -13.79 31.30
N ARG A 159 2.32 -13.91 29.97
CA ARG A 159 3.15 -14.79 29.12
C ARG A 159 4.48 -14.16 28.69
N ALA A 160 4.69 -12.87 28.96
CA ALA A 160 5.92 -12.18 28.62
C ALA A 160 7.11 -12.88 29.27
N ARG A 161 8.15 -13.16 28.48
CA ARG A 161 9.37 -13.82 28.95
C ARG A 161 10.26 -12.80 29.64
N GLN A 162 10.87 -13.23 30.73
CA GLN A 162 11.83 -12.43 31.46
C GLN A 162 13.09 -12.20 30.62
N ASP A 163 13.69 -11.02 30.74
CA ASP A 163 14.95 -10.60 30.08
C ASP A 163 14.93 -10.82 28.55
N THR A 164 13.76 -10.67 27.93
CA THR A 164 13.56 -10.97 26.51
C THR A 164 13.05 -9.73 25.76
N PRO A 165 13.82 -9.22 24.78
CA PRO A 165 13.33 -8.19 23.89
C PRO A 165 12.29 -8.77 22.92
N TYR A 166 11.33 -7.96 22.54
CA TYR A 166 10.33 -8.29 21.54
C TYR A 166 10.55 -7.40 20.33
N PHE A 167 10.94 -7.98 19.20
CA PHE A 167 11.04 -7.26 17.94
C PHE A 167 9.66 -7.24 17.27
N ILE A 168 9.09 -6.06 17.10
CA ILE A 168 7.76 -5.87 16.50
C ILE A 168 7.88 -5.07 15.22
N ASN A 169 7.54 -5.70 14.09
CA ASN A 169 7.55 -5.00 12.79
C ASN A 169 6.29 -4.15 12.57
N GLY A 170 5.19 -4.48 13.26
CA GLY A 170 3.97 -3.68 13.31
C GLY A 170 3.99 -2.61 14.40
N MET A 171 2.80 -2.21 14.84
CA MET A 171 2.60 -1.24 15.91
C MET A 171 2.29 -1.92 17.24
N VAL A 172 2.83 -1.38 18.33
CA VAL A 172 2.47 -1.79 19.70
C VAL A 172 1.32 -0.94 20.22
N LYS A 173 0.29 -1.55 20.81
CA LYS A 173 -0.90 -0.86 21.32
C LYS A 173 -1.07 -1.14 22.82
N LEU A 174 -0.93 -0.09 23.63
CA LEU A 174 -1.15 -0.08 25.08
C LEU A 174 -2.41 0.75 25.38
N LEU A 175 -3.58 0.16 25.16
CA LEU A 175 -4.86 0.89 25.11
C LEU A 175 -5.85 0.51 26.22
N ASP A 176 -5.42 -0.27 27.21
CA ASP A 176 -6.22 -0.65 28.37
C ASP A 176 -5.61 -0.05 29.63
N ALA A 177 -6.29 0.92 30.24
CA ALA A 177 -5.84 1.61 31.46
C ALA A 177 -5.55 0.66 32.64
N SER A 178 -6.04 -0.59 32.59
CA SER A 178 -5.81 -1.60 33.64
C SER A 178 -4.52 -2.42 33.44
N LEU A 179 -3.72 -2.14 32.40
CA LEU A 179 -2.47 -2.85 32.13
C LEU A 179 -1.43 -2.62 33.23
N ASP A 180 -0.92 -3.72 33.81
CA ASP A 180 0.18 -3.69 34.76
C ASP A 180 1.53 -3.61 34.02
N LEU A 181 1.88 -2.41 33.55
CA LEU A 181 3.17 -2.19 32.88
C LEU A 181 4.35 -2.38 33.84
N ALA A 182 4.16 -2.21 35.15
CA ALA A 182 5.19 -2.48 36.14
C ALA A 182 5.64 -3.95 36.11
N ALA A 183 4.73 -4.89 35.89
CA ALA A 183 5.08 -6.29 35.72
C ALA A 183 5.94 -6.56 34.47
N LEU A 184 5.71 -5.84 33.37
CA LEU A 184 6.58 -5.93 32.17
C LEU A 184 7.97 -5.36 32.45
N ILE A 185 8.02 -4.20 33.13
CA ILE A 185 9.28 -3.55 33.51
C ILE A 185 10.09 -4.44 34.45
N GLN A 186 9.46 -5.07 35.45
CA GLN A 186 10.12 -6.02 36.36
C GLN A 186 10.64 -7.26 35.65
N LYS A 187 9.96 -7.70 34.57
CA LYS A 187 10.44 -8.77 33.69
C LYS A 187 11.54 -8.31 32.74
N ASN A 188 11.94 -7.03 32.76
CA ASN A 188 12.93 -6.47 31.86
C ASN A 188 12.57 -6.70 30.39
N VAL A 189 11.30 -6.46 30.05
CA VAL A 189 10.76 -6.55 28.69
C VAL A 189 11.00 -5.24 27.97
N THR A 190 11.48 -5.32 26.72
CA THR A 190 11.61 -4.17 25.81
C THR A 190 10.90 -4.46 24.50
N PHE A 191 10.15 -3.49 24.00
CA PHE A 191 9.54 -3.49 22.68
C PHE A 191 10.45 -2.73 21.71
N LEU A 192 11.00 -3.46 20.75
CA LEU A 192 11.79 -2.91 19.65
C LEU A 192 10.84 -2.73 18.46
N CYS A 193 10.25 -1.54 18.34
CA CYS A 193 9.27 -1.23 17.31
C CYS A 193 9.45 0.20 16.78
N LYS A 194 8.91 0.49 15.59
CA LYS A 194 8.95 1.86 15.06
C LYS A 194 7.85 2.74 15.59
N LYS A 195 6.70 2.15 15.94
CA LYS A 195 5.47 2.87 16.27
C LYS A 195 4.77 2.23 17.44
N ALA A 196 4.24 3.07 18.32
CA ALA A 196 3.37 2.66 19.41
C ALA A 196 2.18 3.59 19.54
N MET A 197 1.04 3.06 19.99
CA MET A 197 -0.10 3.82 20.50
C MET A 197 -0.23 3.54 21.98
N VAL A 198 -0.26 4.59 22.79
CA VAL A 198 -0.29 4.46 24.24
C VAL A 198 -1.37 5.37 24.80
N MET A 199 -2.21 4.83 25.67
CA MET A 199 -3.19 5.61 26.42
C MET A 199 -2.49 6.62 27.34
N GLU A 200 -3.03 7.83 27.46
CA GLU A 200 -2.41 8.96 28.16
C GLU A 200 -1.99 8.60 29.59
N CYS A 201 -2.85 7.96 30.37
CA CYS A 201 -2.53 7.51 31.73
C CYS A 201 -1.39 6.48 31.83
N LEU A 202 -1.03 5.80 30.74
CA LEU A 202 0.05 4.81 30.68
C LEU A 202 1.35 5.37 30.10
N PHE A 203 1.31 6.56 29.51
CA PHE A 203 2.40 7.10 28.69
C PHE A 203 3.72 7.14 29.46
N GLU A 204 3.76 7.82 30.60
CA GLU A 204 5.00 7.98 31.39
C GLU A 204 5.61 6.63 31.80
N GLN A 205 4.79 5.69 32.26
CA GLN A 205 5.25 4.38 32.68
C GLN A 205 5.72 3.53 31.50
N SER A 206 5.13 3.73 30.31
CA SER A 206 5.48 2.96 29.12
C SER A 206 6.84 3.31 28.53
N LEU A 207 7.39 4.50 28.81
CA LEU A 207 8.61 5.00 28.17
C LEU A 207 9.80 4.03 28.35
N SER A 208 9.93 3.37 29.51
CA SER A 208 11.01 2.42 29.76
C SER A 208 10.87 1.10 28.98
N LEU A 209 9.71 0.84 28.38
CA LEU A 209 9.47 -0.35 27.56
C LEU A 209 9.89 -0.15 26.10
N PHE A 210 10.14 1.09 25.66
CA PHE A 210 10.44 1.42 24.28
C PHE A 210 11.87 1.94 24.11
N ASP A 211 12.38 1.88 22.88
CA ASP A 211 13.62 2.58 22.52
C ASP A 211 13.36 4.07 22.24
N GLU A 212 14.44 4.87 22.20
CA GLU A 212 14.36 6.31 21.95
C GLU A 212 13.90 6.68 20.53
N HIS A 213 13.84 5.71 19.62
CA HIS A 213 13.48 5.90 18.22
C HIS A 213 12.01 5.52 17.94
N THR A 214 11.29 5.03 18.94
CA THR A 214 9.89 4.65 18.82
C THR A 214 9.00 5.90 18.72
N GLU A 215 8.25 6.01 17.64
CA GLU A 215 7.22 7.05 17.50
C GLU A 215 5.99 6.67 18.33
N ILE A 216 5.78 7.38 19.45
CA ILE A 216 4.65 7.12 20.35
C ILE A 216 3.52 8.09 20.07
N GLN A 217 2.36 7.56 19.69
CA GLN A 217 1.11 8.28 19.58
C GLN A 217 0.32 8.16 20.88
N ILE A 218 0.05 9.31 21.52
CA ILE A 218 -0.72 9.36 22.77
C ILE A 218 -2.21 9.40 22.45
N ILE A 219 -2.97 8.47 23.04
CA ILE A 219 -4.41 8.39 22.94
C ILE A 219 -5.01 8.95 24.23
N PRO A 220 -5.87 9.98 24.18
CA PRO A 220 -6.52 10.50 25.38
C PRO A 220 -7.25 9.41 26.17
N ASP A 221 -7.31 9.58 27.48
CA ASP A 221 -7.96 8.61 28.35
C ASP A 221 -9.43 8.39 27.98
N GLU A 222 -9.91 7.16 28.17
CA GLU A 222 -11.29 6.73 27.91
C GLU A 222 -11.73 6.78 26.43
N CYS A 223 -10.87 7.23 25.51
CA CYS A 223 -11.15 7.16 24.07
C CYS A 223 -11.12 5.72 23.56
N ARG A 224 -12.08 5.39 22.69
CA ARG A 224 -12.03 4.19 21.85
C ARG A 224 -11.54 4.52 20.45
N ILE A 225 -10.67 3.67 19.92
CA ILE A 225 -10.18 3.81 18.55
C ILE A 225 -11.26 3.37 17.57
N LEU A 226 -11.59 4.24 16.63
CA LEU A 226 -12.49 3.97 15.53
C LEU A 226 -11.71 3.26 14.40
N PRO A 227 -12.09 2.04 14.00
CA PRO A 227 -11.43 1.32 12.91
C PRO A 227 -11.53 2.07 11.56
N ASP A 228 -10.59 1.80 10.64
CA ASP A 228 -10.48 2.54 9.37
C ASP A 228 -11.74 2.50 8.51
N ASN A 229 -12.46 1.37 8.50
CA ASN A 229 -13.65 1.15 7.65
C ASN A 229 -14.99 1.29 8.40
N THR A 230 -14.99 1.94 9.57
CA THR A 230 -16.21 2.14 10.35
C THR A 230 -16.81 3.51 10.04
N GLU A 231 -18.05 3.51 9.53
CA GLU A 231 -18.84 4.73 9.39
C GLU A 231 -19.25 5.24 10.77
N LEU A 232 -19.12 6.55 11.00
CA LEU A 232 -19.61 7.15 12.24
C LEU A 232 -21.13 7.28 12.15
N ASP A 233 -21.86 6.52 12.95
CA ASP A 233 -23.31 6.56 13.04
C ASP A 233 -23.78 6.29 14.49
N SER A 234 -25.10 6.27 14.70
CA SER A 234 -25.65 6.01 16.04
C SER A 234 -25.33 4.61 16.57
N GLY A 235 -25.16 3.61 15.70
CA GLY A 235 -24.76 2.26 16.07
C GLY A 235 -23.33 2.21 16.60
N THR A 236 -22.43 2.91 15.91
CA THR A 236 -21.02 3.08 16.27
C THR A 236 -20.87 3.76 17.62
N VAL A 237 -21.60 4.85 17.87
CA VAL A 237 -21.61 5.50 19.20
C VAL A 237 -22.10 4.54 20.29
N SER A 238 -23.07 3.69 19.98
CA SER A 238 -23.59 2.70 20.95
C SER A 238 -22.59 1.58 21.24
N LEU A 239 -21.79 1.18 20.23
CA LEU A 239 -20.83 0.08 20.32
C LEU A 239 -19.50 0.51 20.96
N PHE A 240 -18.99 1.69 20.56
CA PHE A 240 -17.67 2.18 20.97
C PHE A 240 -17.74 3.27 22.05
N GLY A 241 -18.93 3.77 22.37
CA GLY A 241 -19.12 4.83 23.36
C GLY A 241 -19.00 6.24 22.76
N LYS A 242 -18.93 7.23 23.65
CA LYS A 242 -19.07 8.66 23.29
C LYS A 242 -17.76 9.42 23.13
N LYS A 243 -16.63 8.81 23.45
CA LYS A 243 -15.29 9.38 23.30
C LYS A 243 -14.54 8.56 22.27
N LEU A 244 -14.34 9.11 21.08
CA LEU A 244 -13.80 8.40 19.93
C LEU A 244 -12.49 9.02 19.44
N TYR A 245 -11.62 8.17 18.91
CA TYR A 245 -10.35 8.56 18.32
C TYR A 245 -10.17 7.85 16.98
N LYS A 246 -10.00 8.60 15.89
CA LYS A 246 -9.69 8.07 14.56
C LYS A 246 -8.24 8.39 14.23
N ASN A 247 -7.45 7.34 14.02
CA ASN A 247 -6.08 7.46 13.54
C ASN A 247 -6.07 7.48 12.00
N GLY A 248 -6.08 8.68 11.43
CA GLY A 248 -6.18 8.91 9.99
C GLY A 248 -7.44 9.69 9.64
N ASP A 249 -7.93 9.45 8.45
CA ASP A 249 -8.99 10.22 7.82
C ASP A 249 -10.40 9.75 8.22
N LEU A 250 -11.37 10.66 8.25
CA LEU A 250 -12.77 10.33 8.51
C LEU A 250 -13.70 11.08 7.57
N THR A 251 -14.61 10.35 6.91
CA THR A 251 -15.68 10.94 6.11
C THR A 251 -16.97 11.01 6.92
N LEU A 252 -17.51 12.21 7.08
CA LEU A 252 -18.81 12.44 7.69
C LEU A 252 -19.91 12.30 6.64
N THR A 253 -20.93 11.53 6.97
CA THR A 253 -22.17 11.42 6.18
C THR A 253 -23.31 12.13 6.90
N ASP A 254 -24.49 12.17 6.27
CA ASP A 254 -25.70 12.65 6.93
C ASP A 254 -25.98 11.89 8.24
N GLN A 255 -25.70 10.58 8.27
CA GLN A 255 -25.84 9.75 9.47
C GLN A 255 -24.81 10.10 10.54
N SER A 256 -23.57 10.44 10.13
CA SER A 256 -22.55 10.92 11.06
C SER A 256 -22.97 12.21 11.73
N MET A 257 -23.56 13.14 10.98
CA MET A 257 -24.03 14.40 11.54
C MET A 257 -25.17 14.23 12.55
N GLU A 258 -26.03 13.22 12.38
CA GLU A 258 -27.04 12.85 13.39
C GLU A 258 -26.43 12.22 14.65
N ALA A 259 -25.25 11.60 14.53
CA ALA A 259 -24.55 10.94 15.62
C ALA A 259 -23.63 11.89 16.42
N LEU A 260 -23.03 12.90 15.77
CA LEU A 260 -22.11 13.86 16.40
C LEU A 260 -22.66 14.50 17.69
N PRO A 261 -23.94 14.95 17.79
CA PRO A 261 -24.49 15.50 19.03
C PRO A 261 -24.45 14.54 20.24
N LYS A 262 -24.30 13.23 20.01
CA LYS A 262 -24.27 12.20 21.06
C LYS A 262 -22.85 11.96 21.60
N LEU A 263 -21.83 12.47 20.91
CA LEU A 263 -20.44 12.34 21.32
C LEU A 263 -20.09 13.39 22.38
N GLU A 264 -19.20 13.00 23.28
CA GLU A 264 -18.56 13.88 24.23
C GLU A 264 -17.22 14.38 23.67
N TYR A 265 -16.58 13.58 22.82
CA TYR A 265 -15.30 13.91 22.20
C TYR A 265 -15.03 13.05 20.96
N LEU A 266 -14.52 13.66 19.89
CA LEU A 266 -14.01 12.98 18.70
C LEU A 266 -12.69 13.62 18.28
N LYS A 267 -11.63 12.83 18.17
CA LYS A 267 -10.37 13.28 17.56
C LYS A 267 -10.09 12.53 16.27
N VAL A 268 -9.79 13.25 15.20
CA VAL A 268 -9.40 12.71 13.89
C VAL A 268 -8.00 13.23 13.58
N THR A 269 -7.00 12.36 13.47
CA THR A 269 -5.63 12.85 13.25
C THR A 269 -5.33 13.27 11.83
N GLY A 270 -6.08 12.74 10.86
CA GLY A 270 -5.96 13.08 9.44
C GLY A 270 -6.99 14.11 8.99
N THR A 271 -7.44 13.94 7.75
CA THR A 271 -8.43 14.80 7.10
C THR A 271 -9.85 14.38 7.50
N LEU A 272 -10.61 15.36 7.99
CA LEU A 272 -12.05 15.23 8.18
C LEU A 272 -12.76 15.70 6.91
N TYR A 273 -13.34 14.77 6.18
CA TYR A 273 -14.16 15.08 5.00
C TYR A 273 -15.59 15.36 5.44
N ILE A 274 -16.11 16.54 5.11
CA ILE A 274 -17.43 16.99 5.55
C ILE A 274 -18.28 17.48 4.37
N PRO A 275 -19.58 17.12 4.29
CA PRO A 275 -20.47 17.69 3.29
C PRO A 275 -20.61 19.21 3.45
N GLU A 276 -20.56 19.95 2.35
CA GLU A 276 -20.59 21.41 2.31
C GLU A 276 -21.72 22.02 3.15
N LYS A 277 -22.91 21.41 3.13
CA LYS A 277 -24.09 21.83 3.90
C LYS A 277 -23.88 21.85 5.43
N TYR A 278 -22.87 21.16 5.95
CA TYR A 278 -22.56 21.09 7.39
C TYR A 278 -21.28 21.80 7.79
N SER A 279 -20.47 22.25 6.82
CA SER A 279 -19.17 22.88 7.05
C SER A 279 -19.22 24.05 8.04
N SER A 280 -20.27 24.88 7.97
CA SER A 280 -20.44 26.06 8.83
C SER A 280 -20.79 25.71 10.28
N ASN A 281 -21.39 24.55 10.53
CA ASN A 281 -21.89 24.15 11.85
C ASN A 281 -20.95 23.18 12.58
N LEU A 282 -19.86 22.74 11.94
CA LEU A 282 -18.94 21.77 12.52
C LEU A 282 -18.36 22.23 13.88
N SER A 283 -18.13 23.54 14.03
CA SER A 283 -17.62 24.15 15.27
C SER A 283 -18.53 23.99 16.49
N GLU A 284 -19.78 23.58 16.30
CA GLU A 284 -20.74 23.31 17.38
C GLU A 284 -20.53 21.93 18.04
N PHE A 285 -19.71 21.06 17.43
CA PHE A 285 -19.47 19.69 17.89
C PHE A 285 -18.09 19.54 18.55
N PRO A 286 -17.93 18.58 19.49
CA PRO A 286 -16.66 18.35 20.17
C PRO A 286 -15.70 17.53 19.29
N VAL A 287 -15.35 18.07 18.11
CA VAL A 287 -14.52 17.40 17.10
C VAL A 287 -13.20 18.14 16.93
N GLU A 288 -12.10 17.45 17.21
CA GLU A 288 -10.74 17.85 16.84
C GLU A 288 -10.32 17.13 15.57
N TYR A 289 -9.70 17.85 14.63
CA TYR A 289 -9.23 17.29 13.37
C TYR A 289 -7.86 17.87 12.97
N GLY A 290 -7.07 17.12 12.20
CA GLY A 290 -5.79 17.59 11.66
C GLY A 290 -6.00 18.57 10.50
N SER A 291 -6.81 18.18 9.53
CA SER A 291 -7.21 18.97 8.37
C SER A 291 -8.69 18.79 8.08
N ILE A 292 -9.28 19.70 7.31
CA ILE A 292 -10.68 19.62 6.88
C ILE A 292 -10.76 19.69 5.36
N PHE A 293 -11.60 18.84 4.78
CA PHE A 293 -11.90 18.84 3.36
C PHE A 293 -13.42 18.94 3.15
N VAL A 294 -13.87 19.95 2.42
CA VAL A 294 -15.29 20.20 2.20
C VAL A 294 -15.74 19.55 0.90
N ILE A 295 -16.63 18.57 1.00
CA ILE A 295 -17.18 17.82 -0.13
C ILE A 295 -18.41 18.52 -0.68
N LYS A 296 -18.40 18.80 -1.99
CA LYS A 296 -19.58 19.20 -2.75
C LYS A 296 -20.35 17.97 -3.25
N GLY A 297 -21.40 17.59 -2.52
CA GLY A 297 -22.27 16.47 -2.90
C GLY A 297 -21.57 15.10 -2.80
N THR A 298 -21.52 14.36 -3.89
CA THR A 298 -20.87 13.05 -3.96
C THR A 298 -19.39 13.20 -4.28
N MET A 299 -18.52 12.57 -3.49
CA MET A 299 -17.07 12.54 -3.75
C MET A 299 -16.67 11.30 -4.55
N ILE A 300 -15.81 11.47 -5.54
CA ILE A 300 -15.09 10.38 -6.22
C ILE A 300 -13.59 10.69 -6.15
N SER A 301 -12.81 9.79 -5.56
CA SER A 301 -11.35 9.94 -5.40
C SER A 301 -10.56 8.73 -5.89
N ASP A 302 -9.25 8.90 -6.03
CA ASP A 302 -8.26 7.84 -6.30
C ASP A 302 -8.56 7.02 -7.57
N ARG A 303 -9.00 7.70 -8.64
CA ARG A 303 -9.29 7.07 -9.94
C ARG A 303 -8.16 7.32 -10.92
N SER A 304 -7.75 6.29 -11.66
CA SER A 304 -6.84 6.49 -12.79
C SER A 304 -7.52 7.31 -13.89
N ASN A 305 -8.73 6.93 -14.28
CA ASN A 305 -9.52 7.66 -15.26
C ASN A 305 -10.99 7.75 -14.80
N ILE A 306 -11.64 8.89 -15.03
CA ILE A 306 -13.07 9.06 -14.87
C ILE A 306 -13.67 9.76 -16.10
N ARG A 307 -14.81 9.25 -16.56
CA ARG A 307 -15.65 9.93 -17.56
C ARG A 307 -16.84 10.57 -16.86
N ILE A 308 -17.00 11.87 -17.06
CA ILE A 308 -18.05 12.72 -16.51
C ILE A 308 -18.97 13.08 -17.66
N ASP A 309 -20.07 12.35 -17.76
CA ASP A 309 -21.13 12.62 -18.72
C ASP A 309 -22.31 13.35 -18.05
N LYS A 310 -23.27 13.74 -18.89
CA LYS A 310 -24.46 14.44 -18.42
C LYS A 310 -25.26 13.59 -17.44
N GLN A 311 -25.35 12.29 -17.67
CA GLN A 311 -26.11 11.36 -16.84
C GLN A 311 -25.53 11.30 -15.42
N LEU A 312 -24.22 11.22 -15.28
CA LEU A 312 -23.54 11.19 -13.98
C LEU A 312 -23.82 12.45 -13.16
N LEU A 313 -23.75 13.63 -13.79
CA LEU A 313 -24.07 14.89 -13.13
C LEU A 313 -25.56 15.00 -12.80
N GLU A 314 -26.45 14.45 -13.63
CA GLU A 314 -27.89 14.39 -13.35
C GLU A 314 -28.22 13.50 -12.15
N GLN A 315 -27.51 12.37 -12.01
CA GLN A 315 -27.62 11.42 -10.89
C GLN A 315 -27.01 11.93 -9.58
N THR A 316 -26.23 13.01 -9.62
CA THR A 316 -25.60 13.64 -8.45
C THR A 316 -26.17 15.05 -8.21
N PRO A 317 -27.45 15.18 -7.82
CA PRO A 317 -28.12 16.48 -7.70
C PRO A 317 -27.53 17.39 -6.63
N GLY A 318 -26.85 16.82 -5.62
CA GLY A 318 -26.10 17.57 -4.61
C GLY A 318 -24.73 18.07 -5.07
N GLY A 319 -24.32 17.74 -6.30
CA GLY A 319 -22.99 18.00 -6.83
C GLY A 319 -22.11 16.74 -6.89
N LEU A 320 -21.06 16.83 -7.69
CA LEU A 320 -20.00 15.83 -7.85
C LEU A 320 -18.66 16.53 -7.61
N HIS A 321 -17.87 16.01 -6.67
CA HIS A 321 -16.52 16.47 -6.37
C HIS A 321 -15.55 15.36 -6.73
N VAL A 322 -14.72 15.58 -7.75
CA VAL A 322 -13.68 14.64 -8.17
C VAL A 322 -12.34 15.14 -7.63
N VAL A 323 -11.63 14.26 -6.94
CA VAL A 323 -10.36 14.56 -6.25
C VAL A 323 -9.32 13.49 -6.61
N ASP A 324 -8.03 13.82 -6.65
CA ASP A 324 -6.94 12.86 -6.84
C ASP A 324 -7.16 11.90 -8.02
N CYS A 325 -7.33 12.47 -9.21
CA CYS A 325 -7.57 11.70 -10.43
C CYS A 325 -6.49 11.96 -11.48
N ALA A 326 -5.99 10.89 -12.13
CA ALA A 326 -4.98 11.08 -13.17
C ALA A 326 -5.59 11.70 -14.43
N VAL A 327 -6.77 11.23 -14.86
CA VAL A 327 -7.48 11.81 -16.01
C VAL A 327 -8.98 11.95 -15.73
N ALA A 328 -9.48 13.18 -15.81
CA ALA A 328 -10.93 13.47 -15.82
C ALA A 328 -11.37 13.90 -17.21
N GLU A 329 -12.20 13.09 -17.85
CA GLU A 329 -12.76 13.35 -19.18
C GLU A 329 -14.20 13.82 -19.06
N ILE A 330 -14.50 15.02 -19.56
CA ILE A 330 -15.84 15.60 -19.55
C ILE A 330 -16.42 15.47 -20.95
N SER A 331 -17.52 14.72 -21.06
CA SER A 331 -18.20 14.48 -22.33
C SER A 331 -18.76 15.79 -22.91
N GLU A 332 -18.75 15.90 -24.24
CA GLU A 332 -19.20 17.10 -24.97
C GLU A 332 -20.70 17.41 -24.77
N ASP A 333 -21.50 16.41 -24.39
CA ASP A 333 -22.94 16.53 -24.16
C ASP A 333 -23.29 17.20 -22.82
N VAL A 334 -22.29 17.50 -21.98
CA VAL A 334 -22.47 18.13 -20.67
C VAL A 334 -22.68 19.65 -20.83
N PRO A 335 -23.85 20.19 -20.41
CA PRO A 335 -24.10 21.63 -20.53
C PRO A 335 -23.19 22.45 -19.58
N PRO A 336 -22.67 23.62 -20.00
CA PRO A 336 -21.87 24.53 -19.16
C PRO A 336 -22.49 24.86 -17.80
N GLU A 337 -23.81 25.06 -17.75
CA GLU A 337 -24.50 25.39 -16.49
C GLU A 337 -24.54 24.21 -15.52
N LEU A 338 -24.57 22.98 -16.05
CA LEU A 338 -24.52 21.77 -15.22
C LEU A 338 -23.13 21.60 -14.60
N ILE A 339 -22.07 21.92 -15.36
CA ILE A 339 -20.68 21.94 -14.88
C ILE A 339 -20.55 22.93 -13.72
N ARG A 340 -20.92 24.21 -13.93
CA ARG A 340 -20.79 25.26 -12.91
C ARG A 340 -21.55 24.95 -11.63
N SER A 341 -22.77 24.42 -11.77
CA SER A 341 -23.64 24.17 -10.63
C SER A 341 -23.25 22.89 -9.89
N ARG A 342 -22.87 21.82 -10.58
CA ARG A 342 -22.72 20.49 -9.96
C ARG A 342 -21.30 19.99 -9.86
N LEU A 343 -20.40 20.35 -10.76
CA LEU A 343 -19.05 19.79 -10.75
C LEU A 343 -18.11 20.61 -9.85
N ARG A 344 -17.15 19.91 -9.26
CA ARG A 344 -15.91 20.46 -8.69
C ARG A 344 -14.78 19.47 -8.97
N LEU A 345 -13.65 19.97 -9.45
CA LEU A 345 -12.45 19.19 -9.74
C LEU A 345 -11.31 19.72 -8.86
N GLU A 346 -10.55 18.84 -8.24
CA GLU A 346 -9.44 19.17 -7.35
C GLU A 346 -8.33 18.13 -7.52
N ASP A 347 -7.06 18.55 -7.56
CA ASP A 347 -5.90 17.65 -7.70
C ASP A 347 -6.02 16.66 -8.89
N ILE A 348 -6.17 17.21 -10.10
CA ILE A 348 -6.31 16.42 -11.33
C ILE A 348 -5.07 16.57 -12.21
N ALA A 349 -4.44 15.47 -12.61
CA ALA A 349 -3.26 15.56 -13.47
C ALA A 349 -3.63 16.02 -14.89
N VAL A 350 -4.67 15.45 -15.50
CA VAL A 350 -5.14 15.84 -16.83
C VAL A 350 -6.66 15.97 -16.85
N VAL A 351 -7.17 17.11 -17.33
CA VAL A 351 -8.59 17.29 -17.62
C VAL A 351 -8.79 17.37 -19.13
N ARG A 352 -9.61 16.46 -19.68
CA ARG A 352 -9.98 16.41 -21.10
C ARG A 352 -11.39 16.96 -21.27
N CYS A 353 -11.54 18.00 -22.06
CA CYS A 353 -12.86 18.60 -22.33
C CYS A 353 -12.89 19.26 -23.71
N SER A 354 -14.08 19.52 -24.23
CA SER A 354 -14.22 20.24 -25.48
C SER A 354 -13.91 21.73 -25.31
N PRO A 355 -13.40 22.42 -26.35
CA PRO A 355 -13.09 23.85 -26.28
C PRO A 355 -14.29 24.72 -25.87
N GLU A 356 -15.52 24.31 -26.21
CA GLU A 356 -16.75 25.04 -25.93
C GLU A 356 -17.09 25.09 -24.43
N ILE A 357 -16.75 24.04 -23.67
CA ILE A 357 -17.04 23.94 -22.23
C ILE A 357 -15.84 24.33 -21.37
N ARG A 358 -14.63 24.44 -21.94
CA ARG A 358 -13.36 24.65 -21.24
C ARG A 358 -13.40 25.73 -20.17
N ASN A 359 -13.90 26.93 -20.49
CA ASN A 359 -13.98 28.02 -19.51
C ASN A 359 -14.83 27.65 -18.28
N SER A 360 -15.89 26.87 -18.47
CA SER A 360 -16.77 26.45 -17.38
C SER A 360 -16.12 25.37 -16.51
N VAL A 361 -15.29 24.53 -17.13
CA VAL A 361 -14.50 23.50 -16.45
C VAL A 361 -13.38 24.15 -15.64
N GLU A 362 -12.59 25.04 -16.24
CA GLU A 362 -11.50 25.76 -15.54
C GLU A 362 -12.01 26.52 -14.30
N LEU A 363 -13.23 27.08 -14.35
CA LEU A 363 -13.84 27.78 -13.21
C LEU A 363 -14.22 26.89 -12.03
N VAL A 364 -14.43 25.60 -12.25
CA VAL A 364 -14.78 24.63 -11.18
C VAL A 364 -13.61 23.74 -10.79
N SER A 365 -12.43 24.01 -11.36
CA SER A 365 -11.20 23.25 -11.15
C SER A 365 -10.23 23.98 -10.23
N ALA A 366 -9.62 23.23 -9.32
CA ALA A 366 -8.48 23.63 -8.50
C ALA A 366 -7.33 22.62 -8.70
N ASP A 367 -6.10 23.11 -8.70
CA ASP A 367 -4.87 22.30 -8.85
C ASP A 367 -4.93 21.26 -10.00
N VAL A 368 -5.11 21.76 -11.22
CA VAL A 368 -5.08 20.93 -12.43
C VAL A 368 -3.76 21.14 -13.16
N ALA A 369 -3.02 20.05 -13.40
CA ALA A 369 -1.69 20.16 -14.03
C ALA A 369 -1.76 20.43 -15.55
N LEU A 370 -2.73 19.83 -16.26
CA LEU A 370 -2.89 20.01 -17.70
C LEU A 370 -4.36 19.95 -18.14
N PHE A 371 -4.73 20.83 -19.07
CA PHE A 371 -5.99 20.75 -19.82
C PHE A 371 -5.72 20.34 -21.27
N GLU A 372 -6.36 19.27 -21.72
CA GLU A 372 -6.28 18.75 -23.08
C GLU A 372 -7.64 18.82 -23.79
N ASP A 373 -7.59 19.00 -25.11
CA ASP A 373 -8.79 18.88 -25.94
C ASP A 373 -9.19 17.39 -26.05
N TYR A 374 -10.49 17.13 -26.06
CA TYR A 374 -11.03 15.78 -26.20
C TYR A 374 -10.46 15.09 -27.46
N LYS A 375 -9.92 13.88 -27.28
CA LYS A 375 -9.49 12.98 -28.35
C LYS A 375 -10.21 11.66 -28.17
N ASP A 376 -11.00 11.25 -29.16
CA ASP A 376 -11.47 9.86 -29.24
C ASP A 376 -10.24 8.96 -29.45
N GLU A 377 -9.71 8.39 -28.37
CA GLU A 377 -8.84 7.24 -28.47
C GLU A 377 -9.73 6.01 -28.63
N GLU A 378 -10.05 5.67 -29.88
CA GLU A 378 -10.50 4.31 -30.21
C GLU A 378 -9.38 3.34 -29.81
N VAL A 379 -9.54 2.64 -28.68
CA VAL A 379 -8.73 1.47 -28.36
C VAL A 379 -9.12 0.39 -29.37
N GLN A 380 -8.39 0.32 -30.48
CA GLN A 380 -8.48 -0.81 -31.40
C GLN A 380 -7.90 -2.04 -30.70
N GLU A 381 -8.74 -3.03 -30.41
CA GLU A 381 -8.27 -4.39 -30.18
C GLU A 381 -7.58 -4.89 -31.46
N ASP A 382 -6.25 -4.95 -31.44
CA ASP A 382 -5.46 -5.46 -32.54
C ASP A 382 -5.55 -6.99 -32.55
N ASP A 383 -6.39 -7.54 -33.43
CA ASP A 383 -6.56 -9.00 -33.66
C ASP A 383 -5.23 -9.72 -33.98
N ASP A 384 -4.17 -8.98 -34.32
CA ASP A 384 -2.81 -9.48 -34.61
C ASP A 384 -1.90 -9.57 -33.36
N THR A 385 -2.39 -9.26 -32.16
CA THR A 385 -1.60 -9.32 -30.90
C THR A 385 -2.19 -10.31 -29.88
N SER A 386 -1.33 -11.20 -29.36
CA SER A 386 -1.64 -12.08 -28.23
C SER A 386 -1.19 -11.45 -26.93
N PHE A 387 -2.09 -11.36 -25.95
CA PHE A 387 -1.80 -10.74 -24.65
C PHE A 387 -1.67 -11.79 -23.54
N VAL A 388 -0.66 -11.62 -22.69
CA VAL A 388 -0.50 -12.39 -21.45
C VAL A 388 -0.44 -11.41 -20.30
N ASN A 389 -1.42 -11.47 -19.40
CA ASN A 389 -1.46 -10.71 -18.16
C ASN A 389 -1.39 -11.71 -16.99
N ALA A 390 -0.27 -11.74 -16.27
CA ALA A 390 -0.05 -12.72 -15.21
C ALA A 390 0.83 -12.15 -14.08
N ALA A 391 0.70 -12.66 -12.86
CA ALA A 391 1.60 -12.27 -11.77
C ALA A 391 3.06 -12.64 -12.05
N SER A 392 3.30 -13.79 -12.68
CA SER A 392 4.61 -14.23 -13.16
C SER A 392 4.45 -14.98 -14.48
N TYR A 393 5.40 -14.83 -15.40
CA TYR A 393 5.45 -15.55 -16.66
C TYR A 393 6.82 -16.19 -16.87
N LYS A 394 6.85 -17.44 -17.35
CA LYS A 394 8.07 -18.15 -17.73
C LYS A 394 8.00 -18.53 -19.21
N PHE A 395 9.05 -18.20 -19.95
CA PHE A 395 9.17 -18.50 -21.37
C PHE A 395 9.41 -19.98 -21.66
#